data_AF-A0A7Y2NE38-F1
#
_entry.id   AF-A0A7Y2NE38-F1
#
_cell.length_a   1.000
_cell.length_b   1.000
_cell.length_c   1.000
_cell.angle_alpha   90.00
_cell.angle_beta   90.00
_cell.angle_gamma   90.00
#
_symmetry.space_group_name_H-M   'P 1'
#
loop_
_entity.id
_entity.type
_entity.pdbx_description
1 polymer ?
#
loop_
_entity_poly.entity_id
_entity_poly.type
_entity_poly.pdbx_seq_one_letter_code
_entity_poly.pdbx_strand_id
1 'polypeptide(L)' 'MSDFNVDEFLARFRERAEAVRERGIPPLEADARRAYVAQMETDFTDYSLVGAAEWAVEDGALVLRIPLGG' A
#
# COMPACT_ATOMS: atom_id res chain seq x y z
N MET A 1 -14.84 9.51 14.86
CA MET A 1 -14.09 9.81 13.63
C MET A 1 -13.60 11.27 13.58
N SER A 2 -13.61 12.01 14.69
CA SER A 2 -13.39 13.47 14.68
C SER A 2 -12.00 13.95 14.25
N ASP A 3 -11.02 13.04 14.07
CA ASP A 3 -9.65 13.37 13.62
C ASP A 3 -9.11 12.38 12.58
N PHE A 4 -9.95 11.64 11.85
CA PHE A 4 -9.44 10.77 10.80
C PHE A 4 -9.04 11.59 9.56
N ASN A 5 -7.75 11.91 9.45
CA ASN A 5 -7.17 12.57 8.28
C ASN A 5 -6.88 11.51 7.19
N VAL A 6 -7.67 11.56 6.11
CA VAL A 6 -7.54 10.63 4.99
C VAL A 6 -6.24 10.86 4.22
N ASP A 7 -5.77 12.11 4.10
CA ASP A 7 -4.52 12.41 3.38
C ASP A 7 -3.30 11.82 4.11
N GLU A 8 -3.26 11.92 5.43
CA GLU A 8 -2.24 11.25 6.25
C GLU A 8 -2.37 9.73 6.19
N PHE A 9 -3.59 9.21 6.11
CA PHE A 9 -3.81 7.78 5.90
C PHE A 9 -3.20 7.32 4.58
N LEU A 10 -3.49 7.99 3.47
CA LEU A 10 -2.91 7.66 2.16
C LEU A 10 -1.38 7.85 2.17
N ALA A 11 -0.87 8.86 2.86
CA ALA A 11 0.57 9.10 3.01
C ALA A 11 1.28 7.91 3.66
N ARG A 12 0.74 7.37 4.75
CA ARG A 12 1.30 6.16 5.40
C ARG A 12 1.37 4.95 4.47
N PHE A 13 0.43 4.81 3.53
CA PHE A 13 0.48 3.73 2.55
C PHE A 13 1.52 3.96 1.45
N ARG A 14 1.72 5.20 1.00
CA ARG A 14 2.84 5.55 0.10
C ARG A 14 4.19 5.26 0.74
N GLU A 15 4.39 5.67 1.99
CA GLU A 15 5.61 5.40 2.75
C GLU A 15 5.86 3.89 2.90
N ARG A 16 4.81 3.09 3.13
CA ARG A 16 4.95 1.63 3.19
C ARG A 16 5.32 1.02 1.85
N ALA A 17 4.74 1.50 0.74
CA ALA A 17 5.12 1.04 -0.60
C ALA A 17 6.60 1.35 -0.91
N GLU A 18 7.09 2.52 -0.51
CA GLU A 18 8.51 2.88 -0.59
C GLU A 18 9.37 1.96 0.28
N ALA A 19 8.99 1.75 1.55
CA ALA A 19 9.71 0.87 2.46
C ALA A 19 9.81 -0.57 1.95
N VAL A 20 8.79 -1.10 1.26
CA VAL A 20 8.84 -2.44 0.64
C VAL A 20 9.89 -2.49 -0.48
N ARG A 21 10.02 -1.44 -1.29
CA ARG A 21 11.04 -1.36 -2.35
C ARG A 21 12.45 -1.22 -1.79
N GLU A 22 12.61 -0.45 -0.72
CA GLU A 22 13.91 -0.21 -0.09
C GLU A 22 14.39 -1.40 0.74
N ARG A 23 13.48 -2.23 1.24
CA ARG A 23 13.81 -3.39 2.06
C ARG A 23 14.55 -4.44 1.23
N GLY A 24 15.81 -4.70 1.59
CA GLY A 24 16.57 -5.84 1.06
C GLY A 24 15.99 -7.19 1.50
N ILE A 25 16.28 -8.24 0.75
CA ILE A 25 15.88 -9.61 1.09
C ILE A 25 16.89 -10.18 2.11
N PRO A 26 16.46 -10.63 3.30
CA PRO A 26 17.36 -11.24 4.28
C PRO A 26 17.90 -12.59 3.76
N PRO A 27 19.00 -13.09 4.35
CA PRO A 27 19.49 -14.43 4.01
C PRO A 27 18.45 -15.49 4.43
N LEU A 28 17.86 -16.16 3.43
CA LEU A 28 16.80 -17.15 3.59
C LEU A 28 17.08 -18.37 2.71
N GLU A 29 16.61 -19.54 3.15
CA GLU A 29 16.56 -20.75 2.33
C GLU A 29 15.70 -20.53 1.07
N ALA A 30 15.95 -21.32 0.01
CA ALA A 30 15.39 -21.08 -1.32
C ALA A 30 13.86 -20.92 -1.34
N ASP A 31 13.14 -21.78 -0.61
CA ASP A 31 11.67 -21.76 -0.57
C ASP A 31 11.14 -20.56 0.22
N ALA A 32 11.76 -20.28 1.37
CA ALA A 32 11.43 -19.11 2.19
C ALA A 32 11.72 -17.80 1.43
N ARG A 33 12.81 -17.74 0.65
CA ARG A 33 13.16 -16.60 -0.18
C ARG A 33 12.08 -16.34 -1.25
N ARG A 34 11.59 -17.38 -1.93
CA ARG A 34 10.52 -17.22 -2.94
C ARG A 34 9.23 -16.71 -2.31
N ALA A 35 8.83 -17.28 -1.18
CA ALA A 35 7.64 -16.82 -0.44
C ALA A 35 7.79 -15.35 0.02
N TYR A 36 8.98 -14.97 0.48
CA TYR A 36 9.27 -13.60 0.90
C TYR A 36 9.16 -12.58 -0.24
N VAL A 37 9.70 -12.92 -1.42
CA VAL A 37 9.59 -12.07 -2.61
C VAL A 37 8.13 -11.93 -3.06
N ALA A 38 7.38 -13.03 -3.12
CA ALA A 38 5.97 -12.99 -3.49
C ALA A 38 5.14 -12.12 -2.53
N GLN A 39 5.44 -12.20 -1.23
CA GLN A 39 4.82 -11.32 -0.23
C GLN A 39 5.19 -9.85 -0.46
N MET A 40 6.47 -9.55 -0.74
CA MET A 40 6.89 -8.18 -1.06
C MET A 40 6.17 -7.62 -2.29
N GLU A 41 6.00 -8.41 -3.33
CA GLU A 41 5.29 -7.98 -4.55
C GLU A 41 3.82 -7.67 -4.26
N THR A 42 3.17 -8.51 -3.44
CA THR A 42 1.79 -8.31 -3.00
C THR A 42 1.67 -7.07 -2.12
N ASP A 43 2.51 -6.94 -1.09
CA ASP A 43 2.54 -5.79 -0.19
C ASP A 43 2.77 -4.49 -0.95
N PHE A 44 3.74 -4.49 -1.87
CA PHE A 44 4.03 -3.32 -2.71
C PHE A 44 2.81 -2.92 -3.54
N THR A 45 2.16 -3.90 -4.18
CA THR A 45 0.98 -3.65 -5.02
C THR A 45 -0.15 -3.08 -4.19
N ASP A 46 -0.52 -3.72 -3.09
CA ASP A 46 -1.62 -3.29 -2.22
C ASP A 46 -1.38 -1.90 -1.63
N TYR A 47 -0.15 -1.63 -1.16
CA TYR A 47 0.19 -0.33 -0.61
C TYR A 47 0.20 0.77 -1.66
N SER A 48 0.67 0.46 -2.87
CA SER A 48 0.67 1.41 -3.98
C SER A 48 -0.75 1.75 -4.42
N LEU A 49 -1.65 0.76 -4.50
CA LEU A 49 -3.05 0.97 -4.87
C LEU A 49 -3.77 1.89 -3.87
N VAL A 50 -3.65 1.60 -2.57
CA VAL A 50 -4.27 2.45 -1.54
C VAL A 50 -3.60 3.82 -1.49
N GLY A 51 -2.27 3.88 -1.52
CA GLY A 51 -1.52 5.14 -1.42
C GLY A 51 -1.74 6.10 -2.60
N ALA A 52 -2.12 5.58 -3.77
CA ALA A 52 -2.43 6.35 -4.97
C ALA A 52 -3.94 6.67 -5.13
N ALA A 53 -4.80 6.20 -4.23
CA ALA A 53 -6.22 6.45 -4.34
C ALA A 53 -6.56 7.94 -4.17
N GLU A 54 -7.51 8.42 -4.96
CA GLU A 54 -8.26 9.63 -4.66
C GLU A 54 -9.36 9.31 -3.65
N TRP A 55 -9.80 10.29 -2.86
CA TRP A 55 -10.84 10.06 -1.86
C TRP A 55 -11.96 11.08 -1.89
N ALA A 56 -13.16 10.64 -1.50
CA ALA A 56 -14.33 11.48 -1.28
C ALA A 56 -15.19 10.91 -0.15
N VAL A 57 -16.09 11.74 0.39
CA VAL A 57 -17.16 11.26 1.29
C VAL A 57 -18.47 11.29 0.52
N GLU A 58 -19.08 10.13 0.33
CA GLU A 58 -20.35 9.94 -0.39
C GLU A 58 -21.29 9.16 0.52
N ASP A 59 -22.51 9.65 0.72
CA ASP A 59 -23.55 9.00 1.54
C ASP A 59 -23.08 8.56 2.94
N GLY A 60 -22.19 9.34 3.55
CA GLY A 60 -21.62 9.03 4.87
C GLY A 60 -20.53 7.96 4.86
N ALA A 61 -20.05 7.53 3.70
CA ALA A 61 -18.96 6.58 3.52
C ALA A 61 -17.71 7.24 2.91
N LEU A 62 -16.53 6.79 3.33
CA LEU A 62 -15.28 7.10 2.63
C LEU A 62 -15.19 6.24 1.38
N VAL A 63 -15.09 6.89 0.22
CA VAL A 63 -14.87 6.25 -1.07
C VAL A 63 -13.43 6.48 -1.50
N LEU A 64 -12.70 5.39 -1.75
CA LEU A 64 -11.37 5.43 -2.37
C LEU A 64 -11.49 5.04 -3.84
N ARG A 65 -11.12 5.95 -4.74
CA ARG A 65 -11.08 5.69 -6.18
C ARG A 65 -9.63 5.45 -6.58
N ILE A 66 -9.36 4.22 -7.02
CA ILE A 66 -8.01 3.83 -7.44
C ILE A 66 -7.92 4.02 -8.95
N PRO A 67 -7.05 4.91 -9.45
CA PRO A 67 -6.81 5.01 -10.88
C PRO A 67 -6.12 3.73 -11.36
N LEU A 68 -6.81 2.95 -12.18
CA LEU A 68 -6.20 1.93 -13.01
C LEU A 68 -5.68 2.68 -14.24
N GLY A 69 -4.37 2.74 -14.44
CA GLY A 69 -3.73 3.64 -15.42
C GLY A 69 -4.45 3.73 -16.78
N GLY A 70 -4.41 4.92 -17.37
CA GLY A 70 -4.87 5.16 -18.75
C GLY A 70 -3.97 4.51 -19.80
#